data_AF-A0A969IMD7-F1
#
_entry.id   AF-A0A969IMD7-F1
#
_cell.length_a   1.000
_cell.length_b   1.000
_cell.length_c   1.000
_cell.angle_alpha   90.00
_cell.angle_beta   90.00
_cell.angle_gamma   90.00
#
_symmetry.space_group_name_H-M   'P 1'
#
loop_
_entity.id
_entity.type
_entity.pdbx_description
1 polymer ?
#
loop_
_entity_poly.entity_id
_entity_poly.type
_entity_poly.pdbx_seq_one_letter_code
_entity_poly.pdbx_strand_id
1 'polypeptide(L)'
;MAAYLNLSHELRTPANAILGHVELLLSGSAGPLSCEARASLGDIQRAAVALSAQIGQMISLAETLPAPPADPPRSAPCAPACLPEGEGPPLAV
;
A
#
# COMPACT_ATOMS: atom_id res chain seq x y z
N MET A 1 8.27 2.87 -10.99
CA MET A 1 9.07 2.64 -9.76
C MET A 1 8.81 3.66 -8.63
N ALA A 2 7.71 4.44 -8.63
CA ALA A 2 7.48 5.51 -7.64
C ALA A 2 6.48 5.14 -6.51
N ALA A 3 5.50 4.28 -6.81
CA ALA A 3 4.44 3.93 -5.84
C ALA A 3 4.97 3.24 -4.58
N TYR A 4 6.02 2.43 -4.72
CA TYR A 4 6.59 1.62 -3.66
C TYR A 4 7.38 2.44 -2.62
N LEU A 5 8.12 3.46 -3.08
CA LEU A 5 8.82 4.39 -2.19
C LEU A 5 7.81 5.16 -1.33
N ASN A 6 6.71 5.62 -1.93
CA ASN A 6 5.65 6.33 -1.21
C ASN A 6 5.01 5.45 -0.12
N LEU A 7 4.61 4.22 -0.48
CA LEU A 7 4.02 3.26 0.46
C LEU A 7 4.96 2.95 1.65
N SER A 8 6.26 2.80 1.36
CA SER A 8 7.27 2.59 2.40
C SER A 8 7.38 3.77 3.36
N HIS A 9 7.33 5.00 2.86
CA HIS A 9 7.40 6.21 3.68
C HIS A 9 6.11 6.46 4.48
N GLU A 10 4.95 6.20 3.87
CA GLU A 10 3.65 6.36 4.50
C GLU A 10 3.43 5.36 5.65
N LEU A 11 3.95 4.13 5.55
CA LEU A 11 3.85 3.13 6.62
C LEU A 11 4.90 3.31 7.73
N ARG A 12 6.09 3.80 7.39
CA ARG A 12 7.16 4.07 8.38
C ARG A 12 6.79 5.18 9.36
N THR A 13 6.11 6.22 8.87
CA THR A 13 5.76 7.40 9.68
C THR A 13 4.86 7.07 10.88
N PRO A 14 3.70 6.40 10.73
CA PRO A 14 2.84 6.05 11.87
C PRO A 14 3.50 5.02 12.79
N ALA A 15 4.26 4.05 12.26
CA ALA A 15 4.97 3.08 13.07
C ALA A 15 6.04 3.73 13.96
N ASN A 16 6.83 4.66 13.39
CA ASN A 16 7.82 5.43 14.14
C ASN A 16 7.19 6.37 15.17
N ALA A 17 6.02 6.96 14.87
CA ALA A 17 5.29 7.79 15.83
C ALA A 17 4.87 6.97 17.07
N ILE A 18 4.32 5.77 16.88
CA ILE A 18 3.97 4.86 17.98
C ILE A 18 5.22 4.53 18.81
N LEU A 19 6.33 4.15 18.15
CA LEU A 19 7.56 3.80 18.85
C LEU A 19 8.10 4.99 19.65
N GLY A 20 8.14 6.18 19.06
CA GLY A 20 8.60 7.40 19.72
C GLY A 20 7.74 7.78 20.92
N HIS A 21 6.41 7.63 20.83
CA HIS A 21 5.53 7.84 22.00
C HIS A 21 5.81 6.84 23.12
N VAL A 22 6.00 5.56 22.80
CA VAL A 22 6.33 4.53 23.79
C VAL A 22 7.68 4.81 24.45
N GLU A 23 8.70 5.17 23.67
CA GLU A 23 10.03 5.56 24.19
C GLU A 23 9.95 6.78 25.11
N LEU A 24 9.18 7.80 24.72
CA LEU A 24 8.96 9.00 25.52
C LEU A 24 8.30 8.64 26.86
N LEU A 25 7.24 7.81 26.85
CA LEU A 25 6.61 7.34 28.09
C LEU A 25 7.59 6.53 28.96
N LEU A 26 8.33 5.59 28.38
CA LEU A 26 9.28 4.73 29.09
C LEU A 26 10.48 5.50 29.67
N SER A 27 10.86 6.62 29.03
CA SER A 27 11.91 7.54 29.50
C SER A 27 11.55 8.26 30.80
N GLY A 28 10.26 8.24 31.19
CA GLY A 28 9.75 8.93 32.38
C GLY A 28 9.48 10.42 32.15
N SER A 29 9.62 10.94 30.93
CA SER A 29 9.36 12.35 30.61
C SER A 29 7.89 12.75 30.75
N ALA A 30 6.97 11.79 30.72
CA ALA A 30 5.54 11.99 30.97
C ALA A 30 5.13 11.77 32.44
N GLY A 31 6.11 11.58 33.34
CA GLY A 31 5.87 11.26 34.74
C GLY A 31 6.04 9.78 35.08
N PRO A 32 5.83 9.40 36.35
CA PRO A 32 6.00 8.03 36.82
C PRO A 32 4.95 7.09 36.25
N LEU A 33 5.38 5.89 35.86
CA LEU A 33 4.54 4.80 35.38
C LEU A 33 4.39 3.73 36.46
N SER A 34 3.22 3.08 36.53
CA SER A 34 3.09 1.86 37.33
C SER A 34 3.95 0.72 36.74
N CYS A 35 4.22 -0.30 37.54
CA CYS A 35 4.94 -1.49 37.08
C CYS A 35 4.21 -2.18 35.92
N GLU A 36 2.86 -2.30 35.98
CA GLU A 36 2.09 -2.93 34.90
C GLU A 36 2.13 -2.10 33.62
N ALA A 37 2.00 -0.77 33.73
CA ALA A 37 2.07 0.13 32.59
C ALA A 37 3.44 0.05 31.90
N ARG A 38 4.53 0.02 32.69
CA ARG A 38 5.90 -0.10 32.16
C ARG A 38 6.14 -1.44 31.46
N ALA A 39 5.63 -2.54 32.04
CA ALA A 39 5.71 -3.86 31.42
C ALA A 39 4.95 -3.89 30.08
N SER A 40 3.71 -3.40 30.07
CA SER A 40 2.85 -3.34 28.88
C SER A 40 3.46 -2.47 27.78
N LEU A 41 4.01 -1.29 28.13
CA LEU A 41 4.71 -0.44 27.18
C LEU A 41 5.96 -1.12 26.62
N GLY A 42 6.66 -1.93 27.42
CA GLY A 42 7.77 -2.75 26.94
C GLY A 42 7.32 -3.81 25.93
N ASP A 43 6.18 -4.45 26.13
CA ASP A 43 5.58 -5.38 25.16
C ASP A 43 5.20 -4.67 23.86
N ILE A 44 4.54 -3.50 23.97
CA ILE A 44 4.15 -2.69 22.81
C ILE A 44 5.40 -2.25 22.02
N GLN A 45 6.48 -1.82 22.71
CA GLN A 45 7.72 -1.44 22.07
C GLN A 45 8.30 -2.58 21.23
N ARG A 46 8.40 -3.79 21.81
CA ARG A 46 8.89 -4.98 21.12
C ARG A 46 8.03 -5.32 19.90
N ALA A 47 6.71 -5.26 20.05
CA ALA A 47 5.77 -5.51 18.96
C ALA A 47 5.90 -4.49 17.82
N ALA A 48 6.05 -3.20 18.14
CA ALA A 48 6.20 -2.13 17.15
C ALA A 48 7.52 -2.26 16.35
N VAL A 49 8.62 -2.62 17.03
CA VAL A 49 9.91 -2.91 16.38
C VAL A 49 9.78 -4.12 15.45
N ALA A 50 9.18 -5.22 15.93
CA ALA A 50 8.98 -6.42 15.13
C ALA A 50 8.10 -6.15 13.90
N LEU A 51 7.00 -5.41 14.06
CA LEU A 51 6.11 -5.02 12.97
C LEU A 51 6.84 -4.18 11.92
N SER A 52 7.64 -3.21 12.34
CA SER A 52 8.42 -2.36 11.44
C SER A 52 9.42 -3.18 10.61
N ALA A 53 10.05 -4.18 11.22
CA ALA A 53 10.93 -5.11 10.53
C ALA A 53 10.18 -6.02 9.53
N GLN A 54 8.98 -6.49 9.88
CA GLN A 54 8.13 -7.29 8.98
C GLN A 54 7.64 -6.48 7.78
N ILE A 55 7.20 -5.24 8.01
CA ILE A 55 6.81 -4.31 6.94
C ILE A 55 7.98 -4.08 5.99
N GLY A 56 9.18 -3.83 6.53
CA GLY A 56 10.40 -3.69 5.74
C GLY A 56 10.71 -4.91 4.86
N GLN A 57 10.50 -6.12 5.39
CA GLN A 57 10.68 -7.37 4.63
C GLN A 57 9.64 -7.54 3.51
N MET A 58 8.36 -7.28 3.78
CA MET A 58 7.29 -7.37 2.77
C MET A 58 7.51 -6.39 1.62
N ILE A 59 7.95 -5.18 1.98
CA ILE A 59 8.43 -4.16 1.07
C ILE A 59 9.56 -4.76 0.23
N SER A 60 10.70 -5.12 0.82
CA SER A 60 11.87 -5.62 0.06
C SER A 60 11.54 -6.80 -0.86
N LEU A 61 10.61 -7.69 -0.48
CA LEU A 61 10.13 -8.76 -1.34
C LEU A 61 9.43 -8.21 -2.59
N ALA A 62 8.51 -7.26 -2.44
CA ALA A 62 7.78 -6.66 -3.56
C ALA A 62 8.70 -5.88 -4.53
N GLU A 63 9.82 -5.34 -4.04
CA GLU A 63 10.88 -4.72 -4.85
C GLU A 63 11.55 -5.69 -5.82
N THR A 64 11.70 -6.95 -5.42
CA THR A 64 12.38 -7.99 -6.20
C THR A 64 11.45 -8.73 -7.17
N LEU A 65 10.14 -8.58 -7.02
CA LEU A 65 9.17 -9.25 -7.88
C LEU A 65 9.20 -8.64 -9.29
N PRO A 66 9.14 -9.48 -10.34
CA PRO A 66 9.01 -8.98 -11.71
C PRO A 66 7.71 -8.19 -11.85
N ALA A 67 7.76 -7.09 -12.62
CA ALA A 67 6.56 -6.33 -12.92
C ALA A 67 5.50 -7.25 -13.55
N PRO A 68 4.22 -7.14 -13.14
CA PRO A 68 3.17 -7.89 -13.82
C PRO A 68 3.20 -7.54 -15.32
N PRO A 69 2.85 -8.49 -16.19
CA PRO A 69 2.73 -8.19 -17.62
C PRO A 69 1.80 -6.99 -17.78
N ALA A 70 2.21 -6.01 -18.58
CA ALA A 70 1.37 -4.86 -18.85
C ALA A 70 0.01 -5.36 -19.35
N ASP A 71 -1.08 -4.86 -18.76
CA ASP A 71 -2.40 -5.07 -19.32
C ASP A 71 -2.35 -4.63 -20.79
N PRO A 72 -2.88 -5.42 -21.74
CA PRO A 72 -3.05 -4.92 -23.09
C PRO A 72 -3.83 -3.60 -23.02
N PRO A 73 -3.57 -2.64 -23.92
CA PRO A 73 -4.29 -1.38 -23.93
C PRO A 73 -5.78 -1.72 -23.87
N ARG A 74 -6.48 -1.21 -22.84
CA ARG A 74 -7.94 -1.41 -22.72
C ARG A 74 -8.51 -0.97 -24.05
N SER A 75 -9.03 -1.93 -24.81
CA SER A 75 -9.58 -1.70 -26.15
C SER A 75 -10.48 -0.48 -26.05
N ALA A 76 -10.23 0.54 -26.89
CA ALA A 76 -11.06 1.73 -26.96
C ALA A 76 -12.54 1.33 -26.98
N PRO A 77 -13.45 2.12 -26.36
CA PRO A 77 -14.87 1.86 -26.52
C PRO A 77 -15.16 1.74 -28.02
N CYS A 78 -15.80 0.65 -28.41
CA CYS A 78 -16.19 0.37 -29.78
C CYS A 78 -16.85 1.64 -30.35
N ALA A 79 -16.21 2.29 -31.33
CA ALA A 79 -16.78 3.46 -31.97
C ALA A 79 -18.08 3.03 -32.68
N PRO A 80 -19.18 3.79 -32.56
CA PRO A 80 -20.42 3.49 -33.25
C PRO A 80 -20.28 3.87 -34.74
N ALA A 81 -19.54 3.08 -35.51
CA ALA A 81 -19.31 3.34 -36.94
C ALA A 81 -19.45 2.09 -37.83
N CYS A 82 -20.07 1.01 -37.34
CA CYS A 82 -20.53 -0.08 -38.20
C CYS A 82 -22.02 0.09 -38.52
N LEU A 83 -22.34 1.10 -39.32
CA LEU A 83 -23.53 1.06 -40.20
C LEU A 83 -23.01 1.03 -41.63
N PRO A 84 -23.25 -0.04 -42.41
CA PRO A 84 -22.96 0.02 -43.84
C PRO A 84 -23.96 0.97 -44.50
N GLU A 85 -23.45 2.09 -44.99
CA GLU A 85 -24.06 2.86 -46.08
C GLU A 85 -24.35 1.90 -47.25
N GLY A 86 -25.52 2.04 -47.86
CA GLY A 86 -26.25 0.96 -48.51
C GLY A 86 -25.66 0.33 -49.78
N GLU A 87 -26.16 -0.86 -50.12
CA GLU A 87 -26.16 -1.38 -51.49
C GLU A 87 -27.19 -2.54 -51.69
N GLY A 88 -28.25 -2.30 -52.49
CA GLY A 88 -28.98 -3.24 -53.38
C GLY A 88 -29.82 -4.40 -52.81
N PRO A 89 -30.87 -4.90 -53.53
CA PRO A 89 -30.82 -5.20 -54.96
C PRO A 89 -32.01 -4.64 -55.79
N PRO A 90 -31.97 -4.75 -57.14
CA PRO A 90 -33.00 -4.17 -58.02
C PRO A 90 -34.29 -5.01 -58.09
N LEU A 91 -35.36 -4.31 -58.50
CA LEU A 91 -36.71 -4.72 -58.89
C LEU A 91 -36.98 -6.22 -59.15
N ALA A 92 -38.11 -6.72 -58.61
CA ALA A 92 -38.93 -7.75 -59.27
C ALA A 92 -40.42 -7.65 -58.88
N VAL A 93 -41.25 -7.55 -59.94
CA VAL A 93 -42.72 -7.60 -60.08
C VAL A 93 -43.52 -6.30 -59.89
#